data_AF-A0A6A5E7E2-F1
#
_entry.id   AF-A0A6A5E7E2-F1
#
_cell.length_a   1.000
_cell.length_b   1.000
_cell.length_c   1.000
_cell.angle_alpha   90.00
_cell.angle_beta   90.00
_cell.angle_gamma   90.00
#
_symmetry.space_group_name_H-M   'P 1'
#
loop_
_entity.id
_entity.type
_entity.pdbx_description
1 polymer ?
#
loop_
_entity_poly.entity_id
_entity_poly.type
_entity_poly.pdbx_seq_one_letter_code
_entity_poly.pdbx_strand_id
1 'polypeptide(L)'
;MEALQPVLTDLKESMFPCMWPSPQPDPEELCAFTDLYGSLRLLLSFQMKDERFNSTELCARIEAFLDTFSLANAKINIHLKFKLNQQTFQRDLRVKIKSTVVLANQPSRILDVTCSTQPPECVKKGCWCQGGHPVIGGMVPLSIPPKAMDQGLFGELSIQPVTLLSPCVLQYPNLATQLTHIKISFANFIISPSTFFQNLPAHLDCQELGLHGLHCSSFKDHVHSSGMVYTVEQEPCKDPEQESSLLPMQQSLRLYLFLQHSDPFNCHLSDLMATEVLIEHYLEDILNNNRQSVTKALQTELQNTLKAQNRRKKDQEKLRSAAEVILSSSISVVSCSSNVDFRTACLNSMKVRDTHDLSASLRESLRRVTSWKFTPRDRCHSAQMEEHPESDDATRREI
;
A
#
# COMPACT_ATOMS: atom_id res chain seq x y z
N MET A 1 36.82 0.59 -8.32
CA MET A 1 36.86 -0.66 -7.52
C MET A 1 37.69 -0.53 -6.24
N GLU A 2 38.81 0.19 -6.22
CA GLU A 2 39.68 0.30 -5.02
C GLU A 2 39.02 0.97 -3.78
N ALA A 3 37.93 1.72 -3.94
CA ALA A 3 37.27 2.42 -2.82
C ALA A 3 36.22 1.59 -2.05
N LEU A 4 35.72 0.48 -2.61
CA LEU A 4 34.66 -0.35 -2.00
C LEU A 4 35.19 -1.63 -1.33
N GLN A 5 36.38 -2.07 -1.74
CA GLN A 5 37.06 -3.24 -1.19
C GLN A 5 37.34 -3.14 0.32
N PRO A 6 37.74 -1.97 0.88
CA PRO A 6 37.98 -1.84 2.32
C PRO A 6 36.68 -1.98 3.12
N VAL A 7 35.58 -1.39 2.65
CA VAL A 7 34.28 -1.39 3.34
C VAL A 7 33.67 -2.79 3.36
N LEU A 8 33.78 -3.55 2.26
CA LEU A 8 33.35 -4.95 2.19
C LEU A 8 34.19 -5.87 3.09
N THR A 9 35.48 -5.58 3.26
CA THR A 9 36.39 -6.36 4.11
C THR A 9 36.11 -6.10 5.58
N ASP A 10 35.90 -4.83 5.98
CA ASP A 10 35.50 -4.43 7.33
C ASP A 10 34.13 -4.99 7.74
N LEU A 11 33.16 -5.04 6.81
CA LEU A 11 31.84 -5.62 7.09
C LEU A 11 31.94 -7.14 7.31
N LYS A 12 32.79 -7.81 6.51
CA LYS A 12 33.03 -9.26 6.56
C LYS A 12 33.72 -9.67 7.87
N GLU A 13 34.69 -8.90 8.35
CA GLU A 13 35.39 -9.18 9.61
C GLU A 13 34.58 -8.77 10.86
N SER A 14 33.76 -7.72 10.79
CA SER A 14 33.00 -7.23 11.95
C SER A 14 31.69 -7.98 12.22
N MET A 15 31.05 -8.56 11.21
CA MET A 15 29.74 -9.22 11.39
C MET A 15 29.82 -10.72 11.68
N PHE A 16 30.93 -11.41 11.34
CA PHE A 16 30.99 -12.88 11.40
C PHE A 16 32.33 -13.42 11.93
N PRO A 17 32.68 -13.25 13.22
CA PRO A 17 33.93 -13.82 13.76
C PRO A 17 33.91 -15.36 13.84
N CYS A 18 32.72 -15.97 13.85
CA CYS A 18 32.54 -17.41 13.99
C CYS A 18 31.30 -17.89 13.20
N MET A 19 31.45 -18.27 11.94
CA MET A 19 30.43 -19.07 11.24
C MET A 19 30.93 -20.50 11.09
N TRP A 20 30.32 -21.41 11.86
CA TRP A 20 30.34 -22.84 11.55
C TRP A 20 29.46 -23.10 10.32
N PRO A 21 29.73 -24.14 9.52
CA PRO A 21 28.88 -24.50 8.39
C PRO A 21 27.56 -25.06 8.93
N SER A 22 26.57 -24.19 9.13
CA SER A 22 25.18 -24.61 9.32
C SER A 22 24.61 -24.98 7.95
N PRO A 23 23.87 -26.09 7.82
CA PRO A 23 23.02 -26.27 6.65
C PRO A 23 22.08 -25.06 6.52
N GLN A 24 21.81 -24.65 5.28
CA GLN A 24 20.81 -23.61 5.01
C GLN A 24 19.48 -24.04 5.65
N PRO A 25 18.88 -23.21 6.51
CA PRO A 25 17.57 -23.55 7.07
C PRO A 25 16.54 -23.60 5.94
N ASP A 26 15.72 -24.64 5.93
CA ASP A 26 14.61 -24.77 4.99
C ASP A 26 13.64 -23.59 5.21
N PRO A 27 13.30 -22.80 4.16
CA PRO A 27 12.31 -21.74 4.26
C PRO A 27 10.95 -22.22 4.81
N GLU A 28 10.60 -23.49 4.57
CA GLU A 28 9.37 -24.12 5.09
C GLU A 28 9.46 -24.35 6.61
N GLU A 29 10.64 -24.71 7.14
CA GLU A 29 10.88 -24.84 8.58
C GLU A 29 10.79 -23.50 9.32
N LEU A 30 11.28 -22.39 8.73
CA LEU A 30 11.15 -21.05 9.30
C LEU A 30 9.70 -20.54 9.31
N CYS A 31 8.94 -20.87 8.26
CA CYS A 31 7.50 -20.58 8.21
C CYS A 31 6.75 -21.40 9.26
N ALA A 32 7.00 -22.70 9.35
CA ALA A 32 6.42 -23.58 10.37
C ALA A 32 6.81 -23.14 11.79
N PHE A 33 8.06 -22.75 12.00
CA PHE A 33 8.54 -22.22 13.28
C PHE A 33 7.79 -20.96 13.70
N THR A 34 7.58 -20.01 12.77
CA THR A 34 6.82 -18.78 13.08
C THR A 34 5.33 -19.03 13.29
N ASP A 35 4.77 -20.06 12.67
CA ASP A 35 3.38 -20.46 12.88
C ASP A 35 3.20 -21.16 14.25
N LEU A 36 4.20 -21.92 14.70
CA LEU A 36 4.20 -22.62 16.00
C LEU A 36 4.59 -21.74 17.19
N TYR A 37 5.57 -20.86 17.03
CA TYR A 37 6.19 -20.08 18.11
C TYR A 37 5.87 -18.58 18.04
N GLY A 38 5.07 -18.15 17.07
CA GLY A 38 4.65 -16.77 16.88
C GLY A 38 5.66 -15.90 16.13
N SER A 39 5.40 -14.59 16.11
CA SER A 39 6.20 -13.63 15.34
C SER A 39 7.63 -13.52 15.86
N LEU A 40 8.61 -13.59 14.95
CA LEU A 40 10.02 -13.34 15.28
C LEU A 40 10.19 -11.91 15.79
N ARG A 41 10.95 -11.74 16.87
CA ARG A 41 11.26 -10.43 17.44
C ARG A 41 12.69 -10.06 17.10
N LEU A 42 12.86 -8.99 16.32
CA LEU A 42 14.16 -8.42 16.01
C LEU A 42 14.37 -7.19 16.90
N LEU A 43 15.40 -7.21 17.72
CA LEU A 43 15.84 -6.05 18.52
C LEU A 43 17.05 -5.42 17.84
N LEU A 44 16.90 -4.18 17.38
CA LEU A 44 17.98 -3.40 16.80
C LEU A 44 18.34 -2.27 17.76
N SER A 45 19.55 -2.33 18.33
CA SER A 45 20.04 -1.35 19.30
C SER A 45 21.38 -0.78 18.87
N PHE A 46 21.40 0.51 18.58
CA PHE A 46 22.62 1.21 18.15
C PHE A 46 22.89 2.42 19.05
N GLN A 47 24.19 2.69 19.28
CA GLN A 47 24.65 3.89 19.97
C GLN A 47 25.65 4.61 19.08
N MET A 48 25.29 5.81 18.62
CA MET A 48 26.20 6.67 17.86
C MET A 48 26.74 7.79 18.75
N LYS A 49 28.05 8.02 18.67
CA LYS A 49 28.77 9.07 19.40
C LYS A 49 29.38 10.14 18.47
N ASP A 50 29.26 9.99 17.15
CA ASP A 50 29.92 10.86 16.18
C ASP A 50 29.03 12.05 15.79
N GLU A 51 29.50 13.26 16.06
CA GLU A 51 28.80 14.54 15.81
C GLU A 51 28.80 14.95 14.34
N ARG A 52 29.53 14.23 13.46
CA ARG A 52 29.73 14.61 12.05
C ARG A 52 28.59 14.24 11.12
N PHE A 53 27.65 13.39 11.54
CA PHE A 53 26.47 13.05 10.75
C PHE A 53 25.27 13.88 11.19
N ASN A 54 24.46 14.34 10.22
CA ASN A 54 23.14 14.90 10.51
C ASN A 54 22.24 13.80 11.08
N SER A 55 22.34 13.64 12.39
CA SER A 55 21.80 12.50 13.14
C SER A 55 20.30 12.28 12.94
N THR A 56 19.54 13.35 12.71
CA THR A 56 18.10 13.30 12.41
C THR A 56 17.82 12.68 11.04
N GLU A 57 18.65 12.96 10.04
CA GLU A 57 18.48 12.42 8.68
C GLU A 57 18.79 10.93 8.62
N LEU A 58 19.84 10.49 9.31
CA LEU A 58 20.17 9.06 9.41
C LEU A 58 19.07 8.28 10.14
N CYS A 59 18.54 8.82 11.25
CA CYS A 59 17.39 8.24 11.93
C CYS A 59 16.19 8.09 10.99
N ALA A 60 15.82 9.16 10.28
CA ALA A 60 14.70 9.13 9.35
C ALA A 60 14.90 8.10 8.22
N ARG A 61 16.12 7.94 7.71
CA ARG A 61 16.45 6.91 6.71
C ARG A 61 16.31 5.49 7.27
N ILE A 62 16.81 5.24 8.48
CA ILE A 62 16.68 3.94 9.16
C ILE A 62 15.20 3.63 9.41
N GLU A 63 14.43 4.61 9.89
CA GLU A 63 13.00 4.45 10.11
C GLU A 63 12.25 4.15 8.81
N ALA A 64 12.51 4.92 7.73
CA ALA A 64 11.88 4.71 6.45
C ALA A 64 12.21 3.33 5.85
N PHE A 65 13.44 2.85 6.04
CA PHE A 65 13.85 1.49 5.69
C PHE A 65 13.06 0.46 6.47
N LEU A 66 13.05 0.55 7.80
CA LEU A 66 12.37 -0.42 8.66
C LEU A 66 10.85 -0.40 8.47
N ASP A 67 10.26 0.77 8.19
CA ASP A 67 8.87 0.88 7.78
C ASP A 67 8.63 0.09 6.47
N THR A 68 9.50 0.22 5.47
CA THR A 68 9.35 -0.54 4.20
C THR A 68 9.57 -2.03 4.39
N PHE A 69 10.59 -2.40 5.16
CA PHE A 69 10.94 -3.77 5.45
C PHE A 69 9.85 -4.47 6.25
N SER A 70 9.30 -3.82 7.29
CA SER A 70 8.20 -4.36 8.09
C SER A 70 6.91 -4.54 7.28
N LEU A 71 6.65 -3.67 6.31
CA LEU A 71 5.51 -3.82 5.39
C LEU A 71 5.61 -5.09 4.53
N ALA A 72 6.81 -5.48 4.10
CA ALA A 72 7.04 -6.68 3.29
C ALA A 72 7.33 -7.96 4.10
N ASN A 73 7.63 -7.81 5.39
CA ASN A 73 8.02 -8.89 6.30
C ASN A 73 7.22 -8.82 7.61
N ALA A 74 5.90 -8.74 7.52
CA ALA A 74 5.00 -8.53 8.65
C ALA A 74 4.97 -9.69 9.68
N LYS A 75 5.65 -10.80 9.42
CA LYS A 75 5.95 -11.83 10.45
C LYS A 75 6.98 -11.38 11.49
N ILE A 76 7.77 -10.35 11.19
CA ILE A 76 8.84 -9.85 12.05
C ILE A 76 8.35 -8.61 12.80
N ASN A 77 8.38 -8.67 14.13
CA ASN A 77 8.16 -7.52 15.00
C ASN A 77 9.51 -6.85 15.27
N ILE A 78 9.65 -5.58 14.90
CA ILE A 78 10.92 -4.85 15.00
C ILE A 78 10.80 -3.86 16.15
N HIS A 79 11.73 -3.95 17.09
CA HIS A 79 11.89 -2.97 18.16
C HIS A 79 13.19 -2.21 17.89
N LEU A 80 13.06 -0.96 17.48
CA LEU A 80 14.18 -0.07 17.23
C LEU A 80 14.45 0.75 18.49
N LYS A 81 15.69 0.69 18.99
CA LYS A 81 16.19 1.56 20.06
C LYS A 81 17.45 2.26 19.60
N PHE A 82 17.39 3.58 19.53
CA PHE A 82 18.51 4.40 19.12
C PHE A 82 18.89 5.38 20.23
N LYS A 83 20.18 5.43 20.59
CA LYS A 83 20.70 6.41 21.54
C LYS A 83 21.64 7.38 20.84
N LEU A 84 21.29 8.66 20.89
CA LEU A 84 22.00 9.76 20.24
C LEU A 84 22.18 10.92 21.20
N ASN A 85 23.41 11.39 21.41
CA ASN A 85 23.69 12.57 22.23
C ASN A 85 22.92 12.59 23.56
N GLN A 86 22.88 11.43 24.24
CA GLN A 86 22.16 11.16 25.50
C GLN A 86 20.62 11.05 25.41
N GLN A 87 20.00 11.39 24.28
CA GLN A 87 18.58 11.12 24.01
C GLN A 87 18.39 9.67 23.52
N THR A 88 17.29 9.04 23.96
CA THR A 88 16.94 7.68 23.55
C THR A 88 15.61 7.72 22.80
N PHE A 89 15.64 7.25 21.56
CA PHE A 89 14.48 7.06 20.70
C PHE A 89 14.13 5.58 20.68
N GLN A 90 12.83 5.28 20.80
CA GLN A 90 12.30 3.92 20.73
C GLN A 90 11.11 3.89 19.80
N ARG A 91 11.06 2.87 18.95
CA ARG A 91 9.97 2.68 17.99
C ARG A 91 9.69 1.20 17.79
N ASP A 92 8.42 0.85 17.94
CA ASP A 92 7.95 -0.52 17.77
C ASP A 92 7.14 -0.61 16.47
N LEU A 93 7.65 -1.41 15.54
CA LEU A 93 6.98 -1.71 14.28
C LEU A 93 6.30 -3.07 14.42
N ARG A 94 5.03 -3.00 14.81
CA ARG A 94 4.14 -4.17 14.93
C ARG A 94 2.97 -4.03 13.98
N VAL A 95 2.75 -5.07 13.21
CA VAL A 95 1.68 -5.16 12.22
C VAL A 95 0.41 -5.72 12.86
N LYS A 96 -0.75 -5.11 12.57
CA LYS A 96 -2.05 -5.55 13.08
C LYS A 96 -2.70 -6.59 12.18
N ILE A 97 -2.70 -6.37 10.87
CA ILE A 97 -3.33 -7.24 9.89
C ILE A 97 -2.30 -7.70 8.88
N LYS A 98 -2.20 -9.02 8.73
CA LYS A 98 -1.23 -9.70 7.88
C LYS A 98 -1.93 -10.38 6.71
N SER A 99 -1.28 -10.41 5.56
CA SER A 99 -1.76 -11.17 4.41
C SER A 99 -0.61 -11.95 3.78
N THR A 100 -0.81 -13.26 3.59
CA THR A 100 0.14 -14.13 2.91
C THR A 100 0.01 -13.98 1.40
N VAL A 101 1.12 -13.66 0.75
CA VAL A 101 1.27 -13.48 -0.69
C VAL A 101 2.19 -14.58 -1.20
N VAL A 102 1.66 -15.43 -2.08
CA VAL A 102 2.43 -16.47 -2.75
C VAL A 102 3.10 -15.85 -3.97
N LEU A 103 4.42 -15.70 -3.90
CA LEU A 103 5.23 -15.24 -5.02
C LEU A 103 5.63 -16.46 -5.89
N ALA A 104 5.82 -16.22 -7.18
CA ALA A 104 6.28 -17.29 -8.06
C ALA A 104 7.71 -17.71 -7.66
N ASN A 105 7.98 -19.02 -7.62
CA ASN A 105 9.30 -19.62 -7.40
C ASN A 105 10.02 -19.17 -6.11
N GLN A 106 9.28 -18.72 -5.09
CA GLN A 106 9.81 -18.23 -3.81
C GLN A 106 8.87 -18.61 -2.65
N PRO A 107 9.38 -18.69 -1.41
CA PRO A 107 8.52 -18.84 -0.23
C PRO A 107 7.54 -17.68 -0.11
N SER A 108 6.36 -17.98 0.42
CA SER A 108 5.30 -16.98 0.60
C SER A 108 5.80 -15.80 1.46
N ARG A 109 5.49 -14.58 1.04
CA ARG A 109 5.77 -13.36 1.81
C ARG A 109 4.54 -12.96 2.59
N ILE A 110 4.74 -12.30 3.73
CA ILE A 110 3.64 -11.84 4.57
C ILE A 110 3.69 -10.33 4.66
N LEU A 111 2.66 -9.71 4.11
CA LEU A 111 2.55 -8.26 3.99
C LEU A 111 1.74 -7.68 5.14
N ASP A 112 2.12 -6.48 5.56
CA ASP A 112 1.26 -5.62 6.35
C ASP A 112 0.21 -5.02 5.44
N VAL A 113 -1.04 -5.37 5.72
CA VAL A 113 -2.19 -4.84 5.00
C VAL A 113 -3.04 -3.95 5.90
N THR A 114 -2.53 -3.54 7.07
CA THR A 114 -3.24 -2.70 8.03
C THR A 114 -3.62 -1.36 7.41
N CYS A 115 -4.90 -1.00 7.53
CA CYS A 115 -5.38 0.32 7.17
C CYS A 115 -5.67 1.14 8.42
N SER A 116 -4.99 2.28 8.56
CA SER A 116 -5.21 3.23 9.68
C SER A 116 -6.37 4.20 9.45
N THR A 117 -7.02 4.14 8.28
CA THR A 117 -8.13 5.03 7.95
C THR A 117 -9.35 4.71 8.80
N GLN A 118 -9.81 5.69 9.56
CA GLN A 118 -10.99 5.53 10.41
C GLN A 118 -12.26 5.38 9.56
N PRO A 119 -13.21 4.51 9.99
CA PRO A 119 -14.50 4.41 9.34
C PRO A 119 -15.26 5.74 9.51
N PRO A 120 -15.98 6.19 8.47
CA PRO A 120 -16.93 7.30 8.56
C PRO A 120 -18.02 7.02 9.61
N GLU A 121 -18.51 8.04 10.31
CA GLU A 121 -19.49 7.89 11.41
C GLU A 121 -20.78 7.16 11.01
N CYS A 122 -21.19 7.30 9.75
CA CYS A 122 -22.38 6.67 9.19
C CYS A 122 -22.23 5.15 8.94
N VAL A 123 -21.02 4.61 9.08
CA VAL A 123 -20.74 3.18 8.90
C VAL A 123 -21.03 2.42 10.19
N LYS A 124 -21.86 1.38 10.10
CA LYS A 124 -22.12 0.46 11.21
C LYS A 124 -20.82 -0.27 11.62
N LYS A 125 -20.65 -0.51 12.92
CA LYS A 125 -19.54 -1.31 13.46
C LYS A 125 -19.45 -2.66 12.74
N GLY A 126 -18.23 -3.08 12.40
CA GLY A 126 -17.96 -4.34 11.68
C GLY A 126 -18.19 -4.30 10.16
N CYS A 127 -18.80 -3.24 9.62
CA CYS A 127 -19.03 -3.09 8.17
C CYS A 127 -17.89 -2.37 7.44
N TRP A 128 -16.75 -2.15 8.11
CA TRP A 128 -15.58 -1.49 7.56
C TRP A 128 -14.40 -2.47 7.49
N CYS A 129 -13.77 -2.54 6.33
CA CYS A 129 -12.55 -3.32 6.16
C CYS A 129 -11.37 -2.59 6.80
N GLN A 130 -10.76 -3.19 7.82
CA GLN A 130 -9.60 -2.62 8.52
C GLN A 130 -8.27 -2.93 7.83
N GLY A 131 -8.28 -3.80 6.81
CA GLY A 131 -7.11 -4.13 6.01
C GLY A 131 -7.26 -3.75 4.54
N GLY A 132 -6.19 -3.94 3.79
CA GLY A 132 -6.19 -3.96 2.33
C GLY A 132 -6.13 -5.38 1.79
N HIS A 133 -6.35 -5.52 0.49
CA HIS A 133 -6.25 -6.81 -0.20
C HIS A 133 -5.15 -6.70 -1.25
N PRO A 134 -4.02 -7.40 -1.08
CA PRO A 134 -2.95 -7.35 -2.04
C PRO A 134 -3.39 -8.04 -3.34
N VAL A 135 -3.07 -7.43 -4.46
CA VAL A 135 -3.21 -8.02 -5.80
C VAL A 135 -1.81 -8.36 -6.28
N ILE A 136 -1.64 -9.61 -6.72
CA ILE A 136 -0.35 -10.14 -7.15
C ILE A 136 -0.31 -10.06 -8.67
N GLY A 137 0.63 -9.29 -9.19
CA GLY A 137 0.85 -9.18 -10.61
C GLY A 137 1.65 -10.34 -11.18
N GLY A 138 1.67 -10.41 -12.51
CA GLY A 138 2.48 -11.38 -13.24
C GLY A 138 3.97 -11.14 -13.03
N MET A 139 4.73 -12.22 -12.89
CA MET A 139 6.19 -12.17 -12.85
C MET A 139 6.74 -11.76 -14.22
N VAL A 140 7.69 -10.83 -14.22
CA VAL A 140 8.33 -10.31 -15.43
C VAL A 140 9.80 -10.69 -15.40
N PRO A 141 10.28 -11.53 -16.34
CA PRO A 141 11.70 -11.78 -16.46
C PRO A 141 12.43 -10.51 -16.90
N LEU A 142 13.59 -10.26 -16.30
CA LEU A 142 14.45 -9.12 -16.58
C LEU A 142 15.74 -9.60 -17.23
N SER A 143 16.00 -9.09 -18.43
CA SER A 143 17.27 -9.31 -19.12
C SER A 143 18.38 -8.49 -18.46
N ILE A 144 19.46 -9.15 -18.04
CA ILE A 144 20.62 -8.51 -17.44
C ILE A 144 21.43 -7.81 -18.54
N PRO A 145 21.73 -6.50 -18.44
CA PRO A 145 22.53 -5.78 -19.43
C PRO A 145 23.95 -6.35 -19.55
N PRO A 146 24.58 -6.34 -20.75
CA PRO A 146 25.94 -6.86 -20.94
C PRO A 146 26.96 -6.27 -19.97
N LYS A 147 26.89 -4.96 -19.71
CA LYS A 147 27.77 -4.27 -18.76
C LYS A 147 27.69 -4.83 -17.34
N ALA A 148 26.51 -5.27 -16.90
CA ALA A 148 26.35 -5.88 -15.58
C ALA A 148 26.88 -7.32 -15.57
N MET A 149 26.68 -8.07 -16.67
CA MET A 149 27.26 -9.41 -16.84
C MET A 149 28.79 -9.38 -16.83
N ASP A 150 29.41 -8.40 -17.50
CA ASP A 150 30.86 -8.20 -17.53
C ASP A 150 31.46 -7.95 -16.15
N GLN A 151 30.63 -7.53 -15.18
CA GLN A 151 31.00 -7.30 -13.78
C GLN A 151 30.62 -8.45 -12.85
N GLY A 152 30.13 -9.56 -13.40
CA GLY A 152 29.85 -10.78 -12.64
C GLY A 152 28.39 -10.96 -12.22
N LEU A 153 27.45 -10.13 -12.70
CA LEU A 153 26.03 -10.36 -12.44
C LEU A 153 25.48 -11.42 -13.40
N PHE A 154 25.38 -12.66 -12.92
CA PHE A 154 24.86 -13.80 -13.66
C PHE A 154 23.56 -14.33 -13.07
N GLY A 155 22.98 -15.35 -13.70
CA GLY A 155 21.74 -15.98 -13.27
C GLY A 155 20.49 -15.35 -13.90
N GLU A 156 19.34 -15.66 -13.31
CA GLU A 156 18.03 -15.17 -13.73
C GLU A 156 17.56 -14.06 -12.80
N LEU A 157 17.04 -12.99 -13.39
CA LEU A 157 16.46 -11.87 -12.66
C LEU A 157 15.00 -11.72 -13.07
N SER A 158 14.11 -11.49 -12.11
CA SER A 158 12.71 -11.19 -12.39
C SER A 158 12.15 -10.18 -11.41
N ILE A 159 11.07 -9.50 -11.81
CA ILE A 159 10.34 -8.58 -10.96
C ILE A 159 8.87 -8.99 -10.89
N GLN A 160 8.35 -9.07 -9.67
CA GLN A 160 6.94 -9.35 -9.43
C GLN A 160 6.30 -8.15 -8.70
N PRO A 161 5.37 -7.43 -9.35
CA PRO A 161 4.66 -6.33 -8.70
C PRO A 161 3.54 -6.88 -7.81
N VAL A 162 3.34 -6.25 -6.66
CA VAL A 162 2.21 -6.51 -5.77
C VAL A 162 1.61 -5.18 -5.38
N THR A 163 0.32 -4.99 -5.63
CA THR A 163 -0.36 -3.72 -5.30
C THR A 163 -1.32 -3.86 -4.13
N LEU A 164 -1.50 -2.76 -3.40
CA LEU A 164 -2.39 -2.65 -2.26
C LEU A 164 -3.12 -1.32 -2.34
N LEU A 165 -4.44 -1.36 -2.56
CA LEU A 165 -5.30 -0.17 -2.53
C LEU A 165 -5.95 -0.05 -1.14
N SER A 166 -5.68 1.04 -0.44
CA SER A 166 -6.17 1.29 0.93
C SER A 166 -6.85 2.67 1.05
N PRO A 167 -7.94 2.81 1.82
CA PRO A 167 -8.71 1.74 2.48
C PRO A 167 -9.44 0.84 1.48
N CYS A 168 -9.76 -0.38 1.89
CA CYS A 168 -10.64 -1.25 1.11
C CYS A 168 -12.09 -0.81 1.31
N VAL A 169 -12.74 -0.43 0.21
CA VAL A 169 -14.17 -0.05 0.19
C VAL A 169 -14.98 -0.93 -0.77
N LEU A 170 -14.55 -2.18 -0.98
CA LEU A 170 -15.26 -3.16 -1.83
C LEU A 170 -16.65 -3.51 -1.31
N GLN A 171 -16.90 -3.29 0.00
CA GLN A 171 -18.19 -3.45 0.65
C GLN A 171 -19.17 -2.30 0.35
N TYR A 172 -18.70 -1.21 -0.25
CA TYR A 172 -19.49 -0.02 -0.57
C TYR A 172 -19.41 0.30 -2.07
N PRO A 173 -20.23 -0.36 -2.91
CA PRO A 173 -20.15 -0.23 -4.38
C PRO A 173 -20.48 1.18 -4.89
N ASN A 174 -21.25 1.96 -4.13
CA ASN A 174 -21.70 3.29 -4.56
C ASN A 174 -20.91 4.42 -3.89
N LEU A 175 -19.95 4.10 -3.02
CA LEU A 175 -19.17 5.10 -2.32
C LEU A 175 -18.24 5.80 -3.30
N ALA A 176 -18.32 7.12 -3.33
CA ALA A 176 -17.40 7.95 -4.09
C ALA A 176 -15.99 7.77 -3.55
N THR A 177 -15.03 7.49 -4.43
CA THR A 177 -13.62 7.27 -4.04
C THR A 177 -12.70 8.09 -4.92
N GLN A 178 -11.65 8.63 -4.34
CA GLN A 178 -10.63 9.40 -5.03
C GLN A 178 -9.26 8.83 -4.72
N LEU A 179 -8.48 8.50 -5.76
CA LEU A 179 -7.09 8.10 -5.57
C LEU A 179 -6.27 9.38 -5.38
N THR A 180 -5.51 9.46 -4.29
CA THR A 180 -4.70 10.64 -3.95
C THR A 180 -3.26 10.48 -4.38
N HIS A 181 -2.69 9.31 -4.11
CA HIS A 181 -1.30 9.03 -4.39
C HIS A 181 -1.04 7.56 -4.69
N ILE A 182 0.04 7.34 -5.44
CA ILE A 182 0.64 6.05 -5.72
C ILE A 182 2.04 6.06 -5.13
N LYS A 183 2.36 5.10 -4.26
CA LYS A 183 3.71 4.91 -3.71
C LYS A 183 4.31 3.63 -4.28
N ILE A 184 5.48 3.73 -4.91
CA ILE A 184 6.24 2.61 -5.43
C ILE A 184 7.46 2.37 -4.54
N SER A 185 7.62 1.14 -4.05
CA SER A 185 8.75 0.75 -3.20
C SER A 185 9.28 -0.60 -3.62
N PHE A 186 10.60 -0.77 -3.55
CA PHE A 186 11.23 -2.10 -3.62
C PHE A 186 11.17 -2.76 -2.25
N ALA A 187 10.71 -4.01 -2.21
CA ALA A 187 10.50 -4.70 -0.95
C ALA A 187 11.78 -5.31 -0.37
N ASN A 188 12.70 -5.71 -1.24
CA ASN A 188 13.89 -6.49 -0.86
C ASN A 188 15.18 -5.65 -0.80
N PHE A 189 15.17 -4.42 -1.33
CA PHE A 189 16.37 -3.61 -1.51
C PHE A 189 16.15 -2.18 -1.05
N ILE A 190 17.18 -1.58 -0.45
CA ILE A 190 17.24 -0.14 -0.21
C ILE A 190 17.69 0.48 -1.53
N ILE A 191 16.74 0.91 -2.35
CA ILE A 191 17.09 1.43 -3.66
C ILE A 191 17.06 2.95 -3.66
N SER A 192 18.14 3.54 -4.17
CA SER A 192 18.21 4.95 -4.53
C SER A 192 17.10 5.35 -5.53
N PRO A 193 16.71 6.64 -5.59
CA PRO A 193 15.70 7.10 -6.54
C PRO A 193 16.11 6.76 -7.98
N SER A 194 15.34 5.89 -8.63
CA SER A 194 15.60 5.49 -10.02
C SER A 194 14.94 6.47 -11.01
N THR A 195 15.69 6.88 -12.03
CA THR A 195 15.21 7.82 -13.05
C THR A 195 14.14 7.19 -13.94
N PHE A 196 14.19 5.87 -14.10
CA PHE A 196 13.13 5.08 -14.72
C PHE A 196 11.77 5.37 -14.07
N PHE A 197 11.69 5.28 -12.74
CA PHE A 197 10.43 5.54 -12.03
C PHE A 197 10.05 7.02 -12.07
N GLN A 198 11.01 7.94 -11.99
CA GLN A 198 10.71 9.37 -12.13
C GLN A 198 9.98 9.68 -13.45
N ASN A 199 10.40 9.02 -14.53
CA ASN A 199 9.81 9.16 -15.87
C ASN A 199 8.66 8.18 -16.15
N LEU A 200 8.28 7.32 -15.20
CA LEU A 200 7.22 6.33 -15.37
C LEU A 200 5.88 6.95 -15.81
N PRO A 201 5.41 8.10 -15.27
CA PRO A 201 4.17 8.74 -15.71
C PRO A 201 4.12 9.03 -17.20
N ALA A 202 5.25 9.36 -17.83
CA ALA A 202 5.33 9.62 -19.27
C ALA A 202 5.20 8.34 -20.13
N HIS A 203 5.29 7.18 -19.50
CA HIS A 203 5.22 5.87 -20.16
C HIS A 203 3.94 5.09 -19.81
N LEU A 204 3.16 5.53 -18.84
CA LEU A 204 1.87 4.95 -18.49
C LEU A 204 0.75 5.58 -19.31
N ASP A 205 -0.23 4.77 -19.70
CA ASP A 205 -1.48 5.29 -20.23
C ASP A 205 -2.40 5.63 -19.06
N CYS A 206 -2.28 6.86 -18.55
CA CYS A 206 -3.08 7.37 -17.44
C CYS A 206 -4.58 7.38 -17.78
N GLN A 207 -4.94 7.61 -19.04
CA GLN A 207 -6.35 7.65 -19.46
C GLN A 207 -6.98 6.26 -19.33
N GLU A 208 -6.28 5.22 -19.76
CA GLU A 208 -6.72 3.83 -19.61
C GLU A 208 -6.80 3.41 -18.13
N LEU A 209 -5.92 3.96 -17.29
CA LEU A 209 -5.98 3.79 -15.83
C LEU A 209 -7.15 4.54 -15.17
N GLY A 210 -7.84 5.42 -15.90
CA GLY A 210 -8.89 6.29 -15.37
C GLY A 210 -8.35 7.45 -14.52
N LEU A 211 -7.10 7.84 -14.76
CA LEU A 211 -6.38 8.93 -14.10
C LEU A 211 -6.22 10.10 -15.07
N HIS A 212 -6.31 11.33 -14.57
CA HIS A 212 -6.09 12.54 -15.39
C HIS A 212 -4.62 12.80 -15.65
N GLY A 213 -3.81 12.55 -14.63
CA GLY A 213 -2.37 12.75 -14.68
C GLY A 213 -1.73 12.28 -13.38
N LEU A 214 -0.41 12.09 -13.45
CA LEU A 214 0.42 11.69 -12.33
C LEU A 214 1.61 12.65 -12.26
N HIS A 215 1.83 13.22 -11.08
CA HIS A 215 2.99 14.07 -10.81
C HIS A 215 3.88 13.40 -9.78
N CYS A 216 5.17 13.27 -10.11
CA CYS A 216 6.16 12.81 -9.15
C CYS A 216 6.40 13.90 -8.08
N SER A 217 6.08 13.62 -6.82
CA SER A 217 6.24 14.57 -5.70
C SER A 217 7.54 14.37 -4.92
N SER A 218 8.27 13.28 -5.18
CA SER A 218 9.29 12.75 -4.25
C SER A 218 10.60 13.55 -4.16
N PHE A 219 10.81 14.62 -4.93
CA PHE A 219 12.11 15.32 -4.89
C PHE A 219 12.17 16.49 -3.90
N LYS A 220 11.04 17.06 -3.46
CA LYS A 220 11.07 18.26 -2.60
C LYS A 220 11.25 17.98 -1.10
N ASP A 221 10.99 16.75 -0.64
CA ASP A 221 11.18 16.33 0.76
C ASP A 221 12.27 15.25 0.85
N HIS A 222 13.54 15.67 0.90
CA HIS A 222 14.74 14.81 0.96
C HIS A 222 14.88 13.90 2.19
N VAL A 223 13.85 13.69 3.03
CA VAL A 223 14.06 13.10 4.36
C VAL A 223 13.13 11.93 4.72
N HIS A 224 11.97 11.72 4.07
CA HIS A 224 10.92 10.88 4.70
C HIS A 224 10.26 9.77 3.86
N SER A 225 10.75 9.42 2.67
CA SER A 225 10.08 8.39 1.86
C SER A 225 11.05 7.37 1.26
N SER A 226 11.10 6.18 1.86
CA SER A 226 11.58 4.98 1.17
C SER A 226 10.56 4.61 0.09
N GLY A 227 10.79 5.09 -1.13
CA GLY A 227 9.95 4.86 -2.31
C GLY A 227 9.56 6.14 -3.07
N MET A 228 9.18 5.95 -4.33
CA MET A 228 8.71 7.01 -5.22
C MET A 228 7.23 7.29 -4.99
N VAL A 229 6.86 8.55 -4.75
CA VAL A 229 5.47 8.96 -4.53
C VAL A 229 5.00 9.82 -5.70
N TYR A 230 3.84 9.45 -6.26
CA TYR A 230 3.13 10.20 -7.28
C TYR A 230 1.84 10.72 -6.69
N THR A 231 1.55 12.00 -6.88
CA THR A 231 0.23 12.58 -6.65
C THR A 231 -0.61 12.44 -7.91
N VAL A 232 -1.91 12.18 -7.71
CA VAL A 232 -2.88 12.05 -8.80
C VAL A 232 -3.53 13.41 -9.04
N GLU A 233 -3.52 13.87 -10.29
CA GLU A 233 -4.24 15.08 -10.67
C GLU A 233 -5.74 14.91 -10.49
N GLN A 234 -6.37 15.92 -9.88
CA GLN A 234 -7.78 15.89 -9.58
C GLN A 234 -8.58 16.58 -10.69
N GLU A 235 -9.67 15.94 -11.08
CA GLU A 235 -10.65 16.49 -12.01
C GLU A 235 -11.35 17.69 -11.33
N PRO A 236 -11.28 18.91 -11.89
CA PRO A 236 -11.94 20.06 -11.28
C PRO A 236 -13.46 19.82 -11.21
N CYS A 237 -14.05 20.06 -10.03
CA CYS A 237 -15.48 19.92 -9.82
C CYS A 237 -16.22 20.88 -10.75
N LYS A 238 -17.09 20.35 -11.61
CA LYS A 238 -17.83 21.17 -12.59
C LYS A 238 -18.99 21.97 -11.96
N ASP A 239 -19.40 21.64 -10.74
CA ASP A 239 -20.52 22.28 -10.04
C ASP A 239 -20.08 22.81 -8.66
N PRO A 240 -19.94 24.15 -8.48
CA PRO A 240 -19.64 24.76 -7.20
C PRO A 240 -20.77 24.59 -6.16
N GLU A 241 -22.02 24.49 -6.60
CA GLU A 241 -23.19 24.30 -5.71
C GLU A 241 -23.25 22.90 -5.07
N GLN A 242 -22.37 21.98 -5.48
CA GLN A 242 -22.31 20.60 -4.99
C GLN A 242 -21.22 20.39 -3.91
N GLU A 243 -20.41 21.42 -3.60
CA GLU A 243 -19.31 21.35 -2.62
C GLU A 243 -19.74 21.04 -1.18
N SER A 244 -21.02 21.18 -0.85
CA SER A 244 -21.54 20.98 0.52
C SER A 244 -21.68 19.51 0.93
N SER A 245 -21.30 18.57 0.06
CA SER A 245 -21.83 17.20 0.12
C SER A 245 -20.72 16.16 0.11
N LEU A 246 -20.60 15.41 1.22
CA LEU A 246 -19.67 14.29 1.52
C LEU A 246 -18.47 14.14 0.57
N LEU A 247 -17.30 14.58 1.03
CA LEU A 247 -16.03 14.41 0.31
C LEU A 247 -15.83 12.93 -0.11
N PRO A 248 -15.29 12.69 -1.32
CA PRO A 248 -14.98 11.34 -1.75
C PRO A 248 -13.99 10.69 -0.79
N MET A 249 -14.13 9.38 -0.62
CA MET A 249 -13.23 8.61 0.22
C MET A 249 -11.84 8.60 -0.41
N GLN A 250 -10.88 9.16 0.31
CA GLN A 250 -9.50 9.23 -0.15
C GLN A 250 -8.85 7.84 -0.04
N GLN A 251 -8.35 7.35 -1.16
CA GLN A 251 -7.61 6.10 -1.28
C GLN A 251 -6.17 6.38 -1.70
N SER A 252 -5.29 5.49 -1.30
CA SER A 252 -3.88 5.45 -1.67
C SER A 252 -3.52 4.06 -2.19
N LEU A 253 -2.66 4.02 -3.20
CA LEU A 253 -2.16 2.78 -3.77
C LEU A 253 -0.69 2.62 -3.41
N ARG A 254 -0.33 1.47 -2.86
CA ARG A 254 1.06 1.05 -2.68
C ARG A 254 1.37 -0.04 -3.70
N LEU A 255 2.51 0.09 -4.37
CA LEU A 255 3.05 -0.87 -5.32
C LEU A 255 4.40 -1.34 -4.77
N TYR A 256 4.46 -2.61 -4.40
CA TYR A 256 5.67 -3.29 -3.99
C TYR A 256 6.27 -4.00 -5.19
N LEU A 257 7.57 -3.82 -5.37
CA LEU A 257 8.35 -4.50 -6.39
C LEU A 257 9.25 -5.54 -5.71
N PHE A 258 8.91 -6.81 -5.92
CA PHE A 258 9.70 -7.94 -5.46
C PHE A 258 10.67 -8.31 -6.57
N LEU A 259 11.91 -7.89 -6.42
CA LEU A 259 13.00 -8.29 -7.30
C LEU A 259 13.53 -9.64 -6.80
N GLN A 260 13.57 -10.61 -7.71
CA GLN A 260 14.02 -11.97 -7.46
C GLN A 260 15.25 -12.24 -8.31
N HIS A 261 16.28 -12.79 -7.69
CA HIS A 261 17.48 -13.25 -8.34
C HIS A 261 17.71 -14.71 -7.98
N SER A 262 18.04 -15.53 -8.98
CA SER A 262 18.50 -16.89 -8.76
C SER A 262 19.74 -17.15 -9.59
N ASP A 263 20.83 -17.50 -8.93
CA ASP A 263 22.05 -17.99 -9.55
C ASP A 263 22.41 -19.33 -8.90
N PRO A 264 22.43 -20.45 -9.65
CA PRO A 264 22.78 -21.75 -9.11
C PRO A 264 24.22 -21.84 -8.58
N PHE A 265 25.06 -20.86 -8.89
CA PHE A 265 26.46 -20.80 -8.46
C PHE A 265 26.69 -19.96 -7.20
N ASN A 266 25.67 -19.21 -6.73
CA ASN A 266 25.74 -18.48 -5.47
C ASN A 266 25.42 -19.40 -4.29
N CYS A 267 26.44 -19.99 -3.67
CA CYS A 267 26.28 -20.92 -2.56
C CYS A 267 26.59 -20.30 -1.18
N HIS A 268 27.31 -19.18 -1.12
CA HIS A 268 27.64 -18.51 0.14
C HIS A 268 26.89 -17.19 0.33
N LEU A 269 26.63 -16.83 1.59
CA LEU A 269 26.00 -15.55 1.95
C LEU A 269 26.77 -14.34 1.41
N SER A 270 28.12 -14.44 1.35
CA SER A 270 28.97 -13.40 0.75
C SER A 270 28.65 -13.16 -0.72
N ASP A 271 28.31 -14.22 -1.46
CA ASP A 271 28.05 -14.16 -2.90
C ASP A 271 26.68 -13.54 -3.15
N LEU A 272 25.70 -13.88 -2.30
CA LEU A 272 24.39 -13.24 -2.27
C LEU A 272 24.51 -11.74 -2.00
N MET A 273 25.24 -11.34 -0.95
CA MET A 273 25.44 -9.91 -0.64
C MET A 273 26.18 -9.16 -1.77
N ALA A 274 27.22 -9.75 -2.35
CA ALA A 274 27.94 -9.16 -3.48
C ALA A 274 27.00 -8.98 -4.69
N THR A 275 26.15 -9.97 -4.95
CA THR A 275 25.14 -9.92 -6.01
C THR A 275 24.09 -8.85 -5.75
N GLU A 276 23.59 -8.73 -4.52
CA GLU A 276 22.63 -7.69 -4.14
C GLU A 276 23.20 -6.29 -4.38
N VAL A 277 24.47 -6.05 -4.04
CA VAL A 277 25.18 -4.80 -4.31
C VAL A 277 25.31 -4.54 -5.81
N LEU A 278 25.62 -5.57 -6.62
CA LEU A 278 25.68 -5.43 -8.07
C LEU A 278 24.30 -5.11 -8.68
N ILE A 279 23.25 -5.78 -8.21
CA ILE A 279 21.87 -5.52 -8.64
C ILE A 279 21.48 -4.08 -8.31
N GLU A 280 21.76 -3.61 -7.09
CA GLU A 280 21.49 -2.23 -6.70
C GLU A 280 22.25 -1.24 -7.59
N HIS A 281 23.53 -1.49 -7.84
CA HIS A 281 24.37 -0.65 -8.68
C HIS A 281 23.88 -0.56 -10.13
N TYR A 282 23.43 -1.69 -10.71
CA TYR A 282 22.99 -1.80 -12.09
C TYR A 282 21.48 -1.69 -12.29
N LEU A 283 20.70 -1.42 -11.23
CA LEU A 283 19.24 -1.48 -11.32
C LEU A 283 18.68 -0.53 -12.38
N GLU A 284 19.20 0.70 -12.46
CA GLU A 284 18.74 1.68 -13.45
C GLU A 284 18.97 1.15 -14.88
N ASP A 285 20.15 0.59 -15.14
CA ASP A 285 20.48 -0.01 -16.44
C ASP A 285 19.58 -1.22 -16.73
N ILE A 286 19.32 -2.07 -15.72
CA ILE A 286 18.43 -3.24 -15.82
C ILE A 286 17.00 -2.80 -16.15
N LEU A 287 16.44 -1.82 -15.43
CA LEU A 287 15.08 -1.33 -15.65
C LEU A 287 14.94 -0.68 -17.02
N ASN A 288 15.93 0.12 -17.44
CA ASN A 288 15.93 0.76 -18.74
C ASN A 288 16.06 -0.25 -19.89
N ASN A 289 16.89 -1.29 -19.73
CA ASN A 289 17.01 -2.39 -20.69
C ASN A 289 15.68 -3.16 -20.86
N ASN A 290 14.89 -3.24 -19.78
CA ASN A 290 13.61 -3.95 -19.75
C ASN A 290 12.39 -3.01 -19.79
N ARG A 291 12.55 -1.75 -20.24
CA ARG A 291 11.55 -0.68 -20.10
C ARG A 291 10.16 -1.10 -20.53
N GLN A 292 10.02 -1.62 -21.75
CA GLN A 292 8.71 -1.96 -22.32
C GLN A 292 7.99 -3.04 -21.51
N SER A 293 8.71 -4.11 -21.13
CA SER A 293 8.15 -5.22 -20.36
C SER A 293 7.74 -4.78 -18.95
N VAL A 294 8.60 -4.01 -18.27
CA VAL A 294 8.31 -3.50 -16.93
C VAL A 294 7.13 -2.54 -16.97
N THR A 295 7.15 -1.53 -17.86
CA THR A 295 6.04 -0.57 -17.99
C THR A 295 4.72 -1.28 -18.31
N LYS A 296 4.70 -2.25 -19.23
CA LYS A 296 3.49 -2.99 -19.57
C LYS A 296 2.94 -3.79 -18.38
N ALA A 297 3.82 -4.42 -17.60
CA ALA A 297 3.42 -5.16 -16.42
C ALA A 297 2.85 -4.23 -15.34
N LEU A 298 3.49 -3.08 -15.11
CA LEU A 298 2.99 -2.06 -14.19
C LEU A 298 1.66 -1.47 -14.64
N GLN A 299 1.50 -1.17 -15.93
CA GLN A 299 0.23 -0.72 -16.51
C GLN A 299 -0.88 -1.75 -16.25
N THR A 300 -0.62 -3.02 -16.57
CA THR A 300 -1.59 -4.11 -16.39
C THR A 300 -1.97 -4.29 -14.91
N GLU A 301 -0.98 -4.23 -14.01
CA GLU A 301 -1.22 -4.39 -12.58
C GLU A 301 -2.01 -3.21 -11.99
N LEU A 302 -1.66 -1.98 -12.35
CA LEU A 302 -2.40 -0.79 -11.94
C LEU A 302 -3.84 -0.83 -12.48
N GLN A 303 -4.06 -1.24 -13.73
CA GLN A 303 -5.40 -1.43 -14.29
C GLN A 303 -6.22 -2.43 -13.50
N ASN A 304 -5.64 -3.59 -13.17
CA ASN A 304 -6.32 -4.64 -12.42
C ASN A 304 -6.76 -4.13 -11.04
N THR A 305 -5.90 -3.39 -10.36
CA THR A 305 -6.16 -2.87 -9.02
C THR A 305 -7.15 -1.72 -9.01
N LEU A 306 -7.07 -0.81 -10.00
CA LEU A 306 -8.00 0.30 -10.15
C LEU A 306 -9.33 -0.10 -10.81
N LYS A 307 -9.44 -1.32 -11.36
CA LYS A 307 -10.66 -1.82 -12.02
C LYS A 307 -11.91 -1.67 -11.18
N ALA A 308 -11.85 -1.99 -9.89
CA ALA A 308 -12.99 -1.87 -8.99
C ALA A 308 -13.36 -0.40 -8.77
N GLN A 309 -12.38 0.47 -8.56
CA GLN A 309 -12.59 1.92 -8.42
C GLN A 309 -13.21 2.52 -9.69
N ASN A 310 -12.66 2.20 -10.87
CA ASN A 310 -13.15 2.71 -12.16
C ASN A 310 -14.58 2.23 -12.46
N ARG A 311 -14.93 1.00 -12.07
CA ARG A 311 -16.31 0.51 -12.14
C ARG A 311 -17.23 1.31 -11.22
N ARG A 312 -16.83 1.56 -9.97
CA ARG A 312 -17.61 2.40 -9.04
C ARG A 312 -17.84 3.81 -9.58
N LYS A 313 -16.82 4.44 -10.18
CA LYS A 313 -16.97 5.78 -10.80
C LYS A 313 -18.05 5.77 -11.90
N LYS A 314 -18.01 4.78 -12.79
CA LYS A 314 -19.03 4.59 -13.85
C LYS A 314 -20.42 4.31 -13.29
N ASP A 315 -20.53 3.49 -12.26
CA ASP A 315 -21.81 3.18 -11.62
C ASP A 315 -22.37 4.39 -10.87
N GLN A 316 -21.51 5.22 -10.28
CA GLN A 316 -21.88 6.48 -9.65
C GLN A 316 -22.41 7.49 -10.68
N GLU A 317 -21.80 7.60 -11.86
CA GLU A 317 -22.32 8.44 -12.96
C GLU A 317 -23.73 8.02 -13.36
N LYS A 318 -23.97 6.71 -13.55
CA LYS A 318 -25.31 6.18 -13.85
C LYS A 318 -26.31 6.48 -12.74
N LEU A 319 -25.90 6.30 -11.47
CA LEU A 319 -26.74 6.61 -10.31
C LEU A 319 -27.07 8.10 -10.24
N ARG A 320 -26.14 8.99 -10.57
CA ARG A 320 -26.39 10.44 -10.63
C ARG A 320 -27.41 10.78 -11.70
N SER A 321 -27.27 10.24 -12.92
CA SER A 321 -28.25 10.45 -14.00
C SER A 321 -29.64 9.93 -13.61
N ALA A 322 -29.71 8.75 -12.99
CA ALA A 322 -30.99 8.21 -12.51
C ALA A 322 -31.59 9.06 -11.38
N ALA A 323 -30.77 9.53 -10.44
CA ALA A 323 -31.21 10.40 -9.36
C ALA A 323 -31.80 11.72 -9.87
N GLU A 324 -31.21 12.31 -10.91
CA GLU A 324 -31.72 13.54 -11.53
C GLU A 324 -33.11 13.35 -12.16
N VAL A 325 -33.36 12.20 -12.81
CA VAL A 325 -34.68 11.85 -13.33
C VAL A 325 -35.68 11.64 -12.20
N ILE A 326 -35.30 10.92 -11.13
CA ILE A 326 -36.15 10.69 -9.95
C ILE A 326 -36.51 12.02 -9.29
N LEU A 327 -35.52 12.92 -9.11
CA LEU A 327 -35.71 14.24 -8.53
C LEU A 327 -36.67 15.08 -9.36
N SER A 328 -36.39 15.23 -10.67
CA SER A 328 -37.23 16.01 -11.57
C SER A 328 -38.68 15.50 -11.61
N SER A 329 -38.86 14.18 -11.64
CA SER A 329 -40.20 13.56 -11.64
C SER A 329 -40.93 13.80 -10.31
N SER A 330 -40.25 13.59 -9.18
CA SER A 330 -40.83 13.77 -7.85
C SER A 330 -41.23 15.22 -7.60
N ILE A 331 -40.36 16.17 -7.95
CA ILE A 331 -40.63 17.60 -7.82
C ILE A 331 -41.77 18.03 -8.74
N SER A 332 -41.83 17.51 -9.97
CA SER A 332 -42.93 17.80 -10.91
C SER A 332 -44.27 17.29 -10.38
N VAL A 333 -44.34 16.06 -9.86
CA VAL A 333 -45.57 15.50 -9.27
C VAL A 333 -46.07 16.37 -8.12
N VAL A 334 -45.18 16.80 -7.22
CA VAL A 334 -45.57 17.68 -6.10
C VAL A 334 -45.96 19.07 -6.59
N SER A 335 -45.18 19.68 -7.48
CA SER A 335 -45.40 21.06 -7.94
C SER A 335 -46.65 21.20 -8.82
N CYS A 336 -46.96 20.18 -9.62
CA CYS A 336 -48.13 20.18 -10.51
C CYS A 336 -49.42 19.65 -9.85
N SER A 337 -49.36 19.17 -8.61
CA SER A 337 -50.55 18.65 -7.92
C SER A 337 -51.51 19.79 -7.54
N SER A 338 -52.77 19.65 -7.93
CA SER A 338 -53.88 20.55 -7.53
C SER A 338 -54.40 20.27 -6.12
N ASN A 339 -53.96 19.18 -5.48
CA ASN A 339 -54.36 18.84 -4.11
C ASN A 339 -53.38 19.46 -3.09
N VAL A 340 -53.87 20.46 -2.36
CA VAL A 340 -53.07 21.21 -1.37
C VAL A 340 -52.66 20.33 -0.18
N ASP A 341 -53.52 19.40 0.26
CA ASP A 341 -53.21 18.50 1.37
C ASP A 341 -52.08 17.55 1.00
N PHE A 342 -52.10 17.00 -0.22
CA PHE A 342 -51.02 16.16 -0.76
C PHE A 342 -49.70 16.91 -0.81
N ARG A 343 -49.70 18.13 -1.36
CA ARG A 343 -48.49 18.98 -1.44
C ARG A 343 -47.92 19.26 -0.05
N THR A 344 -48.79 19.67 0.86
CA THR A 344 -48.42 20.00 2.25
C THR A 344 -47.89 18.77 2.98
N ALA A 345 -48.50 17.60 2.79
CA ALA A 345 -48.03 16.33 3.34
C ALA A 345 -46.62 15.96 2.83
N CYS A 346 -46.35 16.15 1.53
CA CYS A 346 -45.03 15.88 0.94
C CYS A 346 -43.95 16.80 1.53
N LEU A 347 -44.22 18.11 1.61
CA LEU A 347 -43.30 19.10 2.19
C LEU A 347 -43.04 18.81 3.68
N ASN A 348 -44.09 18.51 4.44
CA ASN A 348 -43.99 18.16 5.86
C ASN A 348 -43.20 16.87 6.09
N SER A 349 -43.40 15.84 5.24
CA SER A 349 -42.66 14.57 5.32
C SER A 349 -41.16 14.77 5.16
N MET A 350 -40.74 15.69 4.29
CA MET A 350 -39.34 16.02 4.06
C MET A 350 -38.83 17.18 4.94
N LYS A 351 -39.70 17.72 5.82
CA LYS A 351 -39.44 18.84 6.74
C LYS A 351 -38.94 20.11 6.03
N VAL A 352 -39.54 20.44 4.90
CA VAL A 352 -39.18 21.60 4.06
C VAL A 352 -40.36 22.56 3.91
N ARG A 353 -40.06 23.82 3.57
CA ARG A 353 -41.09 24.88 3.47
C ARG A 353 -41.64 25.04 2.06
N ASP A 354 -40.83 24.73 1.05
CA ASP A 354 -41.19 24.89 -0.35
C ASP A 354 -40.60 23.78 -1.24
N THR A 355 -40.95 23.82 -2.52
CA THR A 355 -40.54 22.82 -3.51
C THR A 355 -39.07 22.94 -3.93
N HIS A 356 -38.43 24.09 -3.70
CA HIS A 356 -36.99 24.26 -3.93
C HIS A 356 -36.20 23.51 -2.86
N ASP A 357 -36.55 23.73 -1.58
CA ASP A 357 -35.97 23.01 -0.44
C ASP A 357 -36.27 21.51 -0.52
N LEU A 358 -37.44 21.13 -1.03
CA LEU A 358 -37.78 19.74 -1.30
C LEU A 358 -36.77 19.06 -2.25
N SER A 359 -36.33 19.76 -3.29
CA SER A 359 -35.34 19.24 -4.25
C SER A 359 -34.00 18.96 -3.58
N ALA A 360 -33.50 19.91 -2.77
CA ALA A 360 -32.27 19.74 -2.01
C ALA A 360 -32.38 18.59 -0.99
N SER A 361 -33.50 18.52 -0.25
CA SER A 361 -33.73 17.49 0.78
C SER A 361 -33.88 16.09 0.18
N LEU A 362 -34.58 15.95 -0.95
CA LEU A 362 -34.66 14.68 -1.69
C LEU A 362 -33.32 14.28 -2.27
N ARG A 363 -32.54 15.21 -2.84
CA ARG A 363 -31.21 14.94 -3.40
C ARG A 363 -30.28 14.40 -2.33
N GLU A 364 -30.25 15.05 -1.17
CA GLU A 364 -29.44 14.61 -0.03
C GLU A 364 -29.91 13.25 0.50
N SER A 365 -31.22 13.02 0.59
CA SER A 365 -31.77 11.74 1.06
C SER A 365 -31.42 10.59 0.12
N LEU A 366 -31.62 10.76 -1.18
CA LEU A 366 -31.24 9.77 -2.20
C LEU A 366 -29.73 9.49 -2.14
N ARG A 367 -28.89 10.53 -2.03
CA ARG A 367 -27.45 10.37 -1.91
C ARG A 367 -27.06 9.58 -0.67
N ARG A 368 -27.61 9.90 0.50
CA ARG A 368 -27.31 9.19 1.76
C ARG A 368 -27.65 7.71 1.68
N VAL A 369 -28.85 7.39 1.18
CA VAL A 369 -29.33 6.01 1.09
C VAL A 369 -28.53 5.21 0.07
N THR A 370 -28.15 5.82 -1.04
CA THR A 370 -27.42 5.12 -2.12
C THR A 370 -25.93 4.96 -1.83
N SER A 371 -25.26 5.98 -1.28
CA SER A 371 -23.79 6.00 -1.12
C SER A 371 -23.29 4.96 -0.12
N TRP A 372 -24.04 4.73 0.95
CA TRP A 372 -23.65 3.82 2.05
C TRP A 372 -24.32 2.45 1.96
N LYS A 373 -24.82 2.08 0.78
CA LYS A 373 -25.33 0.74 0.53
C LYS A 373 -24.21 -0.26 0.81
N PHE A 374 -24.37 -1.04 1.87
CA PHE A 374 -23.42 -2.06 2.27
C PHE A 374 -23.71 -3.36 1.53
N THR A 375 -22.66 -4.00 1.02
CA THR A 375 -22.69 -5.36 0.47
C THR A 375 -21.56 -6.15 1.11
N PRO A 376 -21.85 -7.23 1.86
CA PRO A 376 -20.80 -8.01 2.51
C PRO A 376 -19.85 -8.62 1.48
N ARG A 377 -18.59 -8.80 1.89
CA ARG A 377 -17.51 -9.39 1.10
C ARG A 377 -16.73 -10.33 1.98
N ASP A 378 -16.70 -11.61 1.61
CA ASP A 378 -16.09 -12.67 2.42
C ASP A 378 -14.56 -12.51 2.59
N ARG A 379 -13.93 -11.74 1.71
CA ARG A 379 -12.49 -11.49 1.74
C ARG A 379 -12.09 -10.32 2.63
N CYS A 380 -13.03 -9.49 3.11
CA CYS A 380 -12.74 -8.26 3.84
C CYS A 380 -12.45 -8.50 5.33
N HIS A 381 -11.48 -7.79 5.88
CA HIS A 381 -11.10 -7.87 7.29
C HIS A 381 -12.07 -7.04 8.14
N SER A 382 -13.10 -7.68 8.69
CA SER A 382 -14.02 -7.04 9.64
C SER A 382 -13.41 -6.95 11.04
N ALA A 383 -13.80 -5.92 11.79
CA ALA A 383 -13.30 -5.62 13.14
C ALA A 383 -13.76 -6.58 14.26
N GLN A 384 -13.90 -7.89 14.02
CA GLN A 384 -14.21 -8.86 15.09
C GLN A 384 -13.11 -9.93 15.27
N MET A 385 -12.67 -10.01 16.53
CA MET A 385 -11.78 -10.98 17.20
C MET A 385 -10.26 -10.83 17.02
N GLU A 386 -9.68 -9.96 17.86
CA GLU A 386 -8.49 -10.29 18.66
C GLU A 386 -8.44 -9.38 19.91
N GLU A 387 -9.35 -9.61 20.84
CA GLU A 387 -9.03 -9.56 22.27
C GLU A 387 -9.06 -11.01 22.74
N HIS A 388 -7.97 -11.74 22.57
CA HIS A 388 -7.64 -12.69 23.62
C HIS A 388 -6.96 -11.85 24.70
N PRO A 389 -7.61 -11.59 25.85
CA PRO A 389 -6.82 -11.33 27.03
C PRO A 389 -5.97 -12.58 27.22
N GLU A 390 -4.65 -12.42 27.33
CA GLU A 390 -3.82 -13.40 28.01
C GLU A 390 -4.52 -13.66 29.34
N SER A 391 -5.21 -14.80 29.41
CA SER A 391 -5.76 -15.29 30.66
C SER A 391 -4.56 -15.70 31.49
N ASP A 392 -4.12 -14.76 32.34
CA ASP A 392 -3.57 -15.10 33.63
C ASP A 392 -4.59 -16.04 34.31
N ASP A 393 -4.33 -17.34 34.23
CA ASP A 393 -4.88 -18.28 35.21
C ASP A 393 -3.73 -19.04 35.82
N ALA A 394 -3.17 -18.40 36.84
CA ALA A 394 -2.38 -19.08 37.84
C ALA A 394 -3.28 -20.07 38.61
N THR A 395 -2.76 -21.27 38.83
CA THR A 395 -3.09 -22.19 39.94
C THR A 395 -4.48 -22.86 39.95
N ARG A 396 -4.53 -24.16 39.64
CA ARG A 396 -4.94 -25.16 40.65
C ARG A 396 -4.54 -26.62 40.33
N ARG A 397 -4.12 -27.26 41.43
CA ARG A 397 -3.67 -28.62 41.73
C ARG A 397 -4.53 -29.80 41.24
N GLU A 398 -3.84 -30.95 41.22
CA GLU A 398 -4.29 -32.36 41.42
C GLU A 398 -5.15 -32.95 40.28
N ILE A 399 -4.85 -34.12 39.71
CA ILE A 399 -4.38 -35.41 40.27
C ILE A 399 -3.20 -35.98 39.48
#